data_AF-A0AAD9J7Z3-F1
#
_entry.id   AF-A0AAD9J7Z3-F1
#
_cell.length_a   1.000
_cell.length_b   1.000
_cell.length_c   1.000
_cell.angle_alpha   90.00
_cell.angle_beta   90.00
_cell.angle_gamma   90.00
#
_symmetry.space_group_name_H-M   'P 1'
#
loop_
_entity.id
_entity.type
_entity.pdbx_description
1 polymer ?
#
loop_
_entity_poly.entity_id
_entity_poly.type
_entity_poly.pdbx_seq_one_letter_code
_entity_poly.pdbx_strand_id
1 'polypeptide(L)'
;MKFLAILLCYSFMSSIASIGRGIIVRIENVGLVPERREHLTDEFVDTCAAFNIEHNGVAIPRYTQFRIEVADNINDYANVTLIGTKLGCGHNLFVSPLSVAETEKWNGRWTTCPLKEALMYENKEKCLYECQCRGSCEEIQVIMRRMDGSVDFYREWEDYKQGFGSLDGEFWAGNELVYRLTNDGRTYKLRINMTAYDGQSTYVKYNSFIIKSESNNYTFYADQYDYSSTGYNRLESNAGCMFSTGSIDNDNEDSHHFTKEYQAPWWYCNAVYETLTGRFAEYSSNITSTVGMWWFTESTKLFVKQVVMMIRPN
;
A
#
# COMPACT_ATOMS: atom_id res chain seq x y z
N MET A 1 -10.84 -19.37 -0.11
CA MET A 1 -10.61 -18.05 0.51
C MET A 1 -11.03 -16.95 -0.45
N LYS A 2 -11.55 -15.82 0.04
CA LYS A 2 -11.95 -14.68 -0.83
C LYS A 2 -10.90 -13.56 -0.75
N PHE A 3 -10.72 -12.88 -1.89
CA PHE A 3 -9.69 -11.88 -2.09
C PHE A 3 -10.25 -10.66 -2.81
N LEU A 4 -9.66 -9.50 -2.51
CA LEU A 4 -9.86 -8.25 -3.25
C LEU A 4 -8.74 -8.10 -4.27
N ALA A 5 -9.11 -8.08 -5.55
CA ALA A 5 -8.24 -7.67 -6.63
C ALA A 5 -8.62 -6.26 -7.08
N ILE A 6 -7.62 -5.39 -7.25
CA ILE A 6 -7.86 -3.97 -7.54
C ILE A 6 -7.17 -3.57 -8.84
N LEU A 7 -7.95 -2.98 -9.75
CA LEU A 7 -7.51 -2.49 -11.04
C LEU A 7 -7.73 -0.97 -11.17
N LEU A 8 -6.72 -0.26 -11.64
CA LEU A 8 -6.79 1.13 -12.08
C LEU A 8 -7.62 1.30 -13.37
N CYS A 9 -8.44 2.34 -13.47
CA CYS A 9 -9.22 2.75 -14.64
C CYS A 9 -9.06 4.25 -14.89
N TYR A 10 -8.85 4.65 -16.14
CA TYR A 10 -8.67 6.07 -16.52
C TYR A 10 -9.85 6.59 -17.33
N SER A 11 -10.58 7.62 -16.86
CA SER A 11 -11.62 8.26 -17.68
C SER A 11 -11.13 9.54 -18.36
N PHE A 12 -11.00 9.54 -19.70
CA PHE A 12 -10.96 10.79 -20.48
C PHE A 12 -12.39 11.30 -20.74
N MET A 13 -12.64 12.59 -20.43
CA MET A 13 -13.86 13.29 -20.82
C MET A 13 -13.89 13.50 -22.33
N SER A 14 -14.80 12.81 -23.00
CA SER A 14 -15.44 13.34 -24.19
C SER A 14 -16.93 13.04 -24.04
N SER A 15 -17.74 14.09 -24.16
CA SER A 15 -19.20 14.01 -24.13
C SER A 15 -19.67 12.94 -25.13
N ILE A 16 -20.38 11.90 -24.67
CA ILE A 16 -21.32 11.08 -25.45
C ILE A 16 -22.02 10.08 -24.50
N ALA A 17 -23.32 9.94 -24.72
CA ALA A 17 -24.30 8.95 -24.26
C ALA A 17 -23.84 7.73 -23.44
N SER A 18 -24.67 7.35 -22.46
CA SER A 18 -24.59 6.08 -21.74
C SER A 18 -24.57 4.91 -22.72
N ILE A 19 -23.41 4.27 -22.85
CA ILE A 19 -23.27 2.99 -23.50
C ILE A 19 -22.59 2.13 -22.45
N GLY A 20 -23.34 1.22 -21.81
CA GLY A 20 -22.83 0.38 -20.72
C GLY A 20 -21.55 -0.32 -21.13
N ARG A 21 -20.43 0.05 -20.49
CA ARG A 21 -19.12 -0.53 -20.80
C ARG A 21 -18.75 -1.54 -19.73
N GLY A 22 -19.23 -2.77 -19.90
CA GLY A 22 -18.90 -3.87 -18.99
C GLY A 22 -17.42 -4.24 -19.04
N ILE A 23 -16.75 -4.30 -17.89
CA ILE A 23 -15.47 -4.99 -17.72
C ILE A 23 -15.75 -6.49 -17.64
N ILE A 24 -15.00 -7.28 -18.39
CA ILE A 24 -15.05 -8.74 -18.37
C ILE A 24 -13.77 -9.23 -17.70
N VAL A 25 -13.93 -9.89 -16.56
CA VAL A 25 -12.85 -10.59 -15.85
C VAL A 25 -12.85 -12.05 -16.28
N ARG A 26 -11.74 -12.52 -16.84
CA ARG A 26 -11.53 -13.93 -17.17
C ARG A 26 -10.35 -14.45 -16.38
N ILE A 27 -10.60 -15.43 -15.52
CA ILE A 27 -9.55 -16.18 -14.85
C ILE A 27 -9.20 -17.37 -15.75
N GLU A 28 -7.93 -17.49 -16.13
CA GLU A 28 -7.50 -18.57 -17.05
C GLU A 28 -7.22 -19.89 -16.31
N ASN A 29 -7.22 -19.86 -14.98
CA ASN A 29 -7.10 -21.04 -14.15
C ASN A 29 -8.48 -21.66 -13.91
N VAL A 30 -8.69 -22.88 -14.42
CA VAL A 30 -9.99 -23.58 -14.49
C VAL A 30 -10.62 -23.86 -13.12
N GLY A 31 -9.82 -23.90 -12.05
CA GLY A 31 -10.30 -24.13 -10.68
C GLY A 31 -10.63 -22.86 -9.88
N LEU A 32 -10.40 -21.68 -10.46
CA LEU A 32 -10.77 -20.39 -9.86
C LEU A 32 -12.06 -19.89 -10.50
N VAL A 33 -13.10 -19.77 -9.68
CA VAL A 33 -14.38 -19.22 -10.12
C VAL A 33 -14.54 -17.90 -9.38
N PRO A 34 -14.60 -16.75 -10.10
CA PRO A 34 -14.96 -15.51 -9.43
C PRO A 34 -16.37 -15.70 -8.85
N GLU A 35 -16.56 -15.23 -7.62
CA GLU A 35 -17.82 -15.40 -6.87
C GLU A 35 -19.03 -14.96 -7.71
N ARG A 36 -18.81 -14.06 -8.68
CA ARG A 36 -19.72 -13.80 -9.79
C ARG A 36 -18.95 -13.62 -11.12
N ARG A 37 -19.43 -14.26 -12.21
CA ARG A 37 -19.13 -13.83 -13.59
C ARG A 37 -19.90 -12.53 -13.84
N GLU A 38 -19.41 -11.43 -13.30
CA GLU A 38 -20.03 -10.13 -13.52
C GLU A 38 -19.48 -9.52 -14.80
N HIS A 39 -20.39 -9.20 -15.72
CA HIS A 39 -20.18 -8.03 -16.55
C HIS A 39 -20.24 -6.85 -15.59
N LEU A 40 -19.09 -6.39 -15.09
CA LEU A 40 -19.05 -5.23 -14.19
C LEU A 40 -19.41 -4.02 -15.04
N THR A 41 -20.69 -3.69 -15.06
CA THR A 41 -21.23 -2.52 -15.77
C THR A 41 -21.11 -1.30 -14.87
N ASP A 42 -21.23 -0.11 -15.46
CA ASP A 42 -21.23 1.19 -14.73
C ASP A 42 -22.36 1.33 -13.68
N GLU A 43 -23.23 0.32 -13.53
CA GLU A 43 -24.36 0.31 -12.58
C GLU A 43 -24.02 -0.38 -11.24
N PHE A 44 -22.88 -1.05 -11.15
CA PHE A 44 -22.40 -1.58 -9.87
C PHE A 44 -21.81 -0.43 -9.04
N VAL A 45 -22.34 -0.26 -7.83
CA VAL A 45 -22.00 0.85 -6.91
C VAL A 45 -20.49 0.91 -6.58
N ASP A 46 -19.76 -0.19 -6.82
CA ASP A 46 -18.35 -0.38 -6.45
C ASP A 46 -17.37 -0.56 -7.64
N THR A 47 -17.82 -0.49 -8.90
CA THR A 47 -16.99 -0.98 -10.03
C THR A 47 -16.49 0.08 -10.99
N CYS A 48 -16.87 1.33 -10.82
CA CYS A 48 -16.23 2.50 -11.40
C CYS A 48 -17.05 3.66 -10.87
N ALA A 49 -16.66 4.27 -9.75
CA ALA A 49 -17.35 5.45 -9.26
C ALA A 49 -17.27 6.56 -10.33
N ALA A 50 -18.28 6.68 -11.17
CA ALA A 50 -18.57 7.84 -11.98
C ALA A 50 -19.94 8.36 -11.47
N PHE A 51 -20.12 9.61 -11.08
CA PHE A 51 -19.66 10.85 -11.69
C PHE A 51 -19.57 12.02 -10.69
N ASN A 52 -18.73 13.00 -11.07
CA ASN A 52 -18.60 14.37 -10.55
C ASN A 52 -18.11 14.57 -9.12
N ILE A 53 -16.80 14.78 -8.97
CA ILE A 53 -16.30 16.02 -8.37
C ILE A 53 -15.07 16.47 -9.19
N GLU A 54 -15.25 17.52 -10.00
CA GLU A 54 -14.14 18.36 -10.40
C GLU A 54 -13.57 19.01 -9.13
N HIS A 55 -12.34 18.70 -8.77
CA HIS A 55 -11.56 19.61 -7.95
C HIS A 55 -10.36 20.07 -8.76
N ASN A 56 -10.47 21.29 -9.32
CA ASN A 56 -9.40 22.03 -9.99
C ASN A 56 -8.76 21.40 -11.24
N GLY A 57 -9.52 20.64 -12.05
CA GLY A 57 -9.06 20.19 -13.37
C GLY A 57 -7.95 19.12 -13.37
N VAL A 58 -7.70 18.48 -12.23
CA VAL A 58 -6.76 17.36 -12.10
C VAL A 58 -7.50 16.04 -12.30
N ALA A 59 -6.98 15.16 -13.17
CA ALA A 59 -7.53 13.83 -13.39
C ALA A 59 -7.19 12.90 -12.21
N ILE A 60 -8.19 12.45 -11.46
CA ILE A 60 -8.03 11.50 -10.35
C ILE A 60 -8.13 10.06 -10.90
N PRO A 61 -7.16 9.17 -10.63
CA PRO A 61 -7.25 7.76 -10.99
C PRO A 61 -8.46 7.11 -10.31
N ARG A 62 -9.18 6.23 -11.01
CA ARG A 62 -10.32 5.49 -10.43
C ARG A 62 -10.03 4.01 -10.36
N TYR A 63 -10.68 3.31 -9.46
CA TYR A 63 -10.39 1.91 -9.19
C TYR A 63 -11.63 1.05 -9.40
N THR A 64 -11.45 -0.06 -10.10
CA THR A 64 -12.41 -1.15 -10.18
C THR A 64 -11.91 -2.25 -9.26
N GLN A 65 -12.69 -2.56 -8.23
CA GLN A 65 -12.43 -3.68 -7.35
C GLN A 65 -13.23 -4.89 -7.81
N PHE A 66 -12.63 -6.06 -7.80
CA PHE A 66 -13.33 -7.31 -8.07
C PHE A 66 -12.87 -8.41 -7.15
N ARG A 67 -13.78 -9.32 -6.85
CA ARG A 67 -13.53 -10.41 -5.91
C ARG A 67 -13.03 -11.64 -6.65
N ILE A 68 -11.93 -12.19 -6.17
CA ILE A 68 -11.42 -13.48 -6.62
C ILE A 68 -11.59 -14.46 -5.47
N GLU A 69 -12.18 -15.63 -5.74
CA GLU A 69 -12.13 -16.73 -4.79
C GLU A 69 -11.02 -17.68 -5.24
N VAL A 70 -10.03 -17.90 -4.36
CA VAL A 70 -8.96 -18.87 -4.59
C VAL A 70 -9.19 -20.07 -3.68
N ALA A 71 -9.31 -21.23 -4.31
CA ALA A 71 -9.40 -22.51 -3.63
C ALA A 71 -8.06 -22.80 -2.93
N ASP A 72 -8.12 -23.38 -1.73
CA ASP A 72 -6.96 -23.56 -0.85
C ASP A 72 -5.85 -24.45 -1.46
N ASN A 73 -6.15 -25.17 -2.54
CA ASN A 73 -5.24 -26.03 -3.29
C ASN A 73 -4.58 -25.36 -4.52
N ILE A 74 -5.06 -24.20 -4.95
CA ILE A 74 -4.47 -23.43 -6.06
C ILE A 74 -3.64 -22.34 -5.42
N ASN A 75 -2.32 -22.50 -5.38
CA ASN A 75 -1.44 -21.64 -4.57
C ASN A 75 -0.25 -21.05 -5.32
N ASP A 76 0.05 -21.53 -6.52
CA ASP A 76 1.30 -21.19 -7.19
C ASP A 76 1.09 -20.40 -8.50
N TYR A 77 -0.13 -20.38 -9.06
CA TYR A 77 -0.41 -19.66 -10.30
C TYR A 77 -1.88 -19.25 -10.47
N ALA A 78 -2.12 -17.99 -10.82
CA ALA A 78 -3.38 -17.49 -11.34
C ALA A 78 -3.11 -16.47 -12.47
N ASN A 79 -3.62 -16.71 -13.67
CA ASN A 79 -3.67 -15.64 -14.68
C ASN A 79 -5.01 -14.95 -14.63
N VAL A 80 -4.96 -13.62 -14.68
CA VAL A 80 -6.14 -12.77 -14.73
C VAL A 80 -6.11 -11.99 -16.03
N THR A 81 -7.14 -12.16 -16.86
CA THR A 81 -7.31 -11.42 -18.10
C THR A 81 -8.48 -10.47 -17.94
N LEU A 82 -8.24 -9.18 -18.12
CA LEU A 82 -9.24 -8.13 -18.03
C LEU A 82 -9.51 -7.58 -19.43
N ILE A 83 -10.79 -7.52 -19.81
CA ILE A 83 -11.21 -6.99 -21.11
C ILE A 83 -12.23 -5.89 -20.88
N GLY A 84 -11.96 -4.68 -21.36
CA GLY A 84 -12.79 -3.51 -21.11
C GLY A 84 -12.36 -2.34 -21.97
N THR A 85 -12.97 -1.17 -21.79
CA THR A 85 -12.50 0.04 -22.47
C THR A 85 -11.92 0.99 -21.43
N LYS A 86 -10.86 1.72 -21.77
CA LYS A 86 -10.24 2.68 -20.85
C LYS A 86 -9.70 2.02 -19.57
N LEU A 87 -9.22 0.78 -19.69
CA LEU A 87 -8.59 0.08 -18.57
C LEU A 87 -7.27 0.76 -18.19
N GLY A 88 -6.56 1.34 -19.15
CA GLY A 88 -5.23 1.90 -18.89
C GLY A 88 -4.24 0.80 -18.52
N CYS A 89 -4.19 -0.28 -19.31
CA CYS A 89 -3.21 -1.34 -19.12
C CYS A 89 -1.80 -0.72 -18.98
N GLY A 90 -1.10 -1.00 -17.87
CA GLY A 90 0.20 -0.41 -17.56
C GLY A 90 0.63 -0.51 -16.10
N HIS A 91 -0.31 -0.89 -15.23
CA HIS A 91 -0.09 -1.07 -13.79
C HIS A 91 -0.25 -2.54 -13.40
N ASN A 92 0.39 -2.97 -12.31
CA ASN A 92 0.22 -4.31 -11.74
C ASN A 92 -1.19 -4.46 -11.13
N LEU A 93 -1.72 -5.69 -11.13
CA LEU A 93 -2.91 -6.04 -10.36
C LEU A 93 -2.50 -6.31 -8.92
N PHE A 94 -3.14 -5.66 -7.94
CA PHE A 94 -2.87 -5.89 -6.53
C PHE A 94 -3.88 -6.89 -5.96
N VAL A 95 -3.41 -7.81 -5.11
CA VAL A 95 -4.24 -8.84 -4.47
C VAL A 95 -4.05 -8.78 -2.96
N SER A 96 -5.15 -8.71 -2.22
CA SER A 96 -5.16 -8.68 -0.75
C SER A 96 -6.36 -9.43 -0.17
N PRO A 97 -6.31 -9.91 1.08
CA PRO A 97 -7.48 -10.46 1.77
C PRO A 97 -8.56 -9.38 1.97
N LEU A 98 -9.86 -9.73 1.92
CA LEU A 98 -10.95 -8.74 2.04
C LEU A 98 -11.23 -8.32 3.49
N SER A 99 -10.75 -9.10 4.46
CA SER A 99 -11.00 -8.85 5.87
C SER A 99 -9.90 -9.41 6.75
N VAL A 100 -9.86 -8.93 7.99
CA VAL A 100 -8.90 -9.41 8.99
C VAL A 100 -9.08 -10.90 9.31
N ALA A 101 -10.30 -11.43 9.23
CA ALA A 101 -10.59 -12.85 9.39
C ALA A 101 -10.06 -13.71 8.22
N GLU A 102 -9.93 -13.12 7.03
CA GLU A 102 -9.35 -13.80 5.87
C GLU A 102 -7.83 -13.71 5.87
N THR A 103 -7.25 -12.65 6.45
CA THR A 103 -5.81 -12.57 6.73
C THR A 103 -5.33 -13.78 7.53
N GLU A 104 -6.06 -14.21 8.55
CA GLU A 104 -5.68 -15.37 9.39
C GLU A 104 -5.56 -16.68 8.61
N LYS A 105 -6.27 -16.79 7.50
CA LYS A 105 -6.19 -17.97 6.63
C LYS A 105 -5.14 -17.78 5.53
N TRP A 106 -4.72 -16.55 5.26
CA TRP A 106 -4.00 -16.15 4.04
C TRP A 106 -2.51 -16.43 4.15
N ASN A 107 -2.00 -17.19 3.18
CA ASN A 107 -0.59 -17.58 3.11
C ASN A 107 0.26 -16.68 2.18
N GLY A 108 -0.23 -15.49 1.81
CA GLY A 108 0.57 -14.40 1.23
C GLY A 108 1.40 -14.67 -0.05
N ARG A 109 1.05 -15.67 -0.87
CA ARG A 109 1.87 -16.07 -2.03
C ARG A 109 1.77 -15.14 -3.25
N TRP A 110 0.72 -14.33 -3.36
CA TRP A 110 0.59 -13.31 -4.41
C TRP A 110 0.07 -12.01 -3.81
N THR A 111 0.89 -10.97 -3.88
CA THR A 111 0.52 -9.61 -3.46
C THR A 111 0.46 -8.65 -4.65
N THR A 112 1.15 -8.98 -5.72
CA THR A 112 1.12 -8.27 -7.00
C THR A 112 1.15 -9.26 -8.16
N CYS A 113 0.26 -9.08 -9.14
CA CYS A 113 0.33 -9.77 -10.42
C CYS A 113 0.84 -8.78 -11.48
N PRO A 114 2.07 -8.93 -11.96
CA PRO A 114 2.59 -8.07 -13.02
C PRO A 114 1.74 -8.16 -14.29
N LEU A 115 1.64 -7.03 -14.99
CA LEU A 115 1.10 -7.00 -16.34
C LEU A 115 2.06 -7.77 -17.26
N LYS A 116 1.54 -8.82 -17.89
CA LYS A 116 2.27 -9.64 -18.86
C LYS A 116 2.11 -9.11 -20.27
N GLU A 117 0.91 -8.73 -20.64
CA GLU A 117 0.61 -8.29 -22.00
C GLU A 117 -0.56 -7.30 -22.01
N ALA A 118 -0.48 -6.29 -22.85
CA ALA A 118 -1.55 -5.34 -23.11
C ALA A 118 -1.81 -5.28 -24.60
N LEU A 119 -3.03 -5.63 -25.02
CA LEU A 119 -3.42 -5.73 -26.43
C LEU A 119 -4.79 -5.09 -26.65
N MET A 120 -5.12 -4.83 -27.91
CA MET A 120 -6.50 -4.50 -28.31
C MET A 120 -7.20 -5.76 -28.83
N TYR A 121 -8.42 -6.03 -28.36
CA TYR A 121 -9.29 -7.11 -28.78
C TYR A 121 -10.71 -6.57 -29.01
N GLU A 122 -11.25 -6.68 -30.22
CA GLU A 122 -12.60 -6.19 -30.58
C GLU A 122 -12.85 -4.72 -30.15
N ASN A 123 -11.91 -3.81 -30.39
CA ASN A 123 -11.94 -2.40 -29.95
C ASN A 123 -11.99 -2.19 -28.42
N LYS A 124 -11.64 -3.22 -27.64
CA LYS A 124 -11.46 -3.16 -26.19
C LYS A 124 -10.01 -3.40 -25.83
N GLU A 125 -9.57 -2.81 -24.73
CA GLU A 125 -8.28 -3.13 -24.11
C GLU A 125 -8.38 -4.50 -23.45
N LYS A 126 -7.36 -5.33 -23.65
CA LYS A 126 -7.17 -6.63 -23.04
C LYS A 126 -5.85 -6.60 -22.25
N CYS A 127 -5.94 -6.57 -20.92
CA CYS A 127 -4.79 -6.63 -20.04
C CYS A 127 -4.66 -8.06 -19.48
N LEU A 128 -3.54 -8.73 -19.77
CA LEU A 128 -3.20 -10.04 -19.23
C LEU A 128 -2.24 -9.86 -18.05
N TYR A 129 -2.64 -10.37 -16.90
CA TYR A 129 -1.87 -10.36 -15.66
C TYR A 129 -1.40 -11.76 -15.31
N GLU A 130 -0.12 -11.88 -14.98
CA GLU A 130 0.49 -13.15 -14.58
C GLU A 130 0.70 -13.14 -13.07
N CYS A 131 -0.27 -13.67 -12.30
CA CYS A 131 -0.08 -13.95 -10.87
C CYS A 131 0.63 -15.30 -10.73
N GLN A 132 1.88 -15.37 -11.18
CA GLN A 132 2.66 -16.59 -10.98
C GLN A 132 3.61 -16.45 -9.83
N CYS A 133 3.58 -17.46 -8.97
CA CYS A 133 4.68 -17.74 -8.11
C CYS A 133 5.71 -18.59 -8.87
N ARG A 134 6.83 -18.01 -9.32
CA ARG A 134 7.99 -18.76 -9.86
C ARG A 134 9.19 -18.60 -8.93
N GLY A 135 9.63 -19.69 -8.31
CA GLY A 135 10.75 -19.69 -7.35
C GLY A 135 10.30 -19.39 -5.93
N SER A 136 11.14 -18.73 -5.13
CA SER A 136 10.76 -18.25 -3.79
C SER A 136 9.93 -16.98 -3.92
N CYS A 137 8.62 -17.13 -3.99
CA CYS A 137 7.71 -16.01 -3.78
C CYS A 137 7.80 -15.70 -2.31
N GLU A 138 8.74 -14.82 -2.00
CA GLU A 138 8.85 -14.28 -0.67
C GLU A 138 7.48 -13.68 -0.35
N GLU A 139 6.89 -14.17 0.74
CA GLU A 139 5.62 -13.69 1.25
C GLU A 139 5.81 -12.23 1.69
N ILE A 140 5.70 -11.29 0.74
CA ILE A 140 5.95 -9.87 0.95
C ILE A 140 4.62 -9.13 1.03
N GLN A 141 4.31 -8.58 2.20
CA GLN A 141 3.20 -7.68 2.42
C GLN A 141 3.69 -6.22 2.38
N VAL A 142 3.13 -5.41 1.48
CA VAL A 142 3.30 -3.94 1.52
C VAL A 142 2.39 -3.39 2.61
N ILE A 143 2.94 -2.66 3.58
CA ILE A 143 2.18 -2.11 4.71
C ILE A 143 2.03 -0.58 4.63
N MET A 144 2.85 0.08 3.82
CA MET A 144 2.70 1.51 3.50
C MET A 144 3.20 1.79 2.08
N ARG A 145 2.51 2.69 1.37
CA ARG A 145 3.00 3.29 0.13
C ARG A 145 2.72 4.79 0.12
N ARG A 146 3.73 5.59 -0.24
CA ARG A 146 3.64 7.02 -0.56
C ARG A 146 4.34 7.28 -1.89
N MET A 147 3.79 8.12 -2.74
CA MET A 147 4.31 8.42 -4.07
C MET A 147 3.88 9.76 -4.67
N ASP A 148 2.74 10.33 -4.28
CA ASP A 148 2.11 11.45 -4.99
C ASP A 148 1.25 12.40 -4.11
N GLY A 149 1.07 12.10 -2.82
CA GLY A 149 0.27 12.91 -1.91
C GLY A 149 -1.24 12.84 -2.12
N SER A 150 -1.73 11.84 -2.87
CA SER A 150 -3.16 11.63 -3.10
C SER A 150 -3.96 11.30 -1.84
N VAL A 151 -3.29 10.86 -0.77
CA VAL A 151 -3.92 10.51 0.50
C VAL A 151 -3.33 11.34 1.63
N ASP A 152 -4.20 11.90 2.46
CA ASP A 152 -3.80 12.54 3.71
C ASP A 152 -3.42 11.48 4.75
N PHE A 153 -2.19 11.56 5.28
CA PHE A 153 -1.65 10.69 6.32
C PHE A 153 -1.71 11.32 7.71
N TYR A 154 -2.08 12.60 7.84
CA TYR A 154 -2.32 13.18 9.16
C TYR A 154 -3.70 12.78 9.68
N ARG A 155 -3.81 11.50 10.07
CA ARG A 155 -5.03 10.82 10.48
C ARG A 155 -5.04 10.47 11.97
N GLU A 156 -6.21 10.14 12.47
CA GLU A 156 -6.41 9.81 13.88
C GLU A 156 -6.21 8.31 14.16
N TRP A 157 -6.23 7.95 15.46
CA TRP A 157 -5.93 6.59 15.93
C TRP A 157 -6.73 5.50 15.22
N GLU A 158 -8.04 5.68 15.10
CA GLU A 158 -8.92 4.66 14.53
C GLU A 158 -8.64 4.42 13.04
N ASP A 159 -8.27 5.47 12.29
CA ASP A 159 -7.85 5.33 10.90
C ASP A 159 -6.55 4.53 10.80
N TYR A 160 -5.56 4.83 11.65
CA TYR A 160 -4.29 4.09 11.67
C TYR A 160 -4.43 2.66 12.15
N LYS A 161 -5.39 2.38 13.02
CA LYS A 161 -5.75 1.03 13.46
C LYS A 161 -6.32 0.19 12.32
N GLN A 162 -7.33 0.72 11.61
CA GLN A 162 -8.04 0.01 10.55
C GLN A 162 -7.30 0.00 9.21
N GLY A 163 -6.50 1.03 8.94
CA GLY A 163 -5.91 1.29 7.64
C GLY A 163 -6.75 2.25 6.80
N PHE A 164 -6.10 2.92 5.85
CA PHE A 164 -6.73 3.92 4.98
C PHE A 164 -5.96 4.07 3.66
N GLY A 165 -6.59 4.74 2.70
CA GLY A 165 -6.03 4.97 1.36
C GLY A 165 -6.40 3.88 0.37
N SER A 166 -5.61 3.73 -0.69
CA SER A 166 -5.85 2.77 -1.77
C SER A 166 -4.60 1.94 -2.09
N LEU A 167 -4.75 0.62 -2.21
CA LEU A 167 -3.63 -0.33 -2.39
C LEU A 167 -2.82 -0.14 -3.70
N ASP A 168 -3.40 0.57 -4.65
CA ASP A 168 -2.84 0.96 -5.95
C ASP A 168 -2.43 2.45 -6.02
N GLY A 169 -2.67 3.20 -4.95
CA GLY A 169 -2.14 4.54 -4.73
C GLY A 169 -1.33 4.57 -3.43
N GLU A 170 -1.52 5.65 -2.66
CA GLU A 170 -0.98 5.73 -1.32
C GLU A 170 -1.91 5.07 -0.30
N PHE A 171 -1.33 4.36 0.68
CA PHE A 171 -2.11 3.73 1.74
C PHE A 171 -1.27 3.42 2.98
N TRP A 172 -1.98 3.24 4.09
CA TRP A 172 -1.51 2.56 5.30
C TRP A 172 -2.35 1.31 5.51
N ALA A 173 -1.72 0.15 5.68
CA ALA A 173 -2.41 -1.13 5.76
C ALA A 173 -3.22 -1.33 7.06
N GLY A 174 -2.96 -0.51 8.09
CA GLY A 174 -3.61 -0.61 9.39
C GLY A 174 -2.74 -1.33 10.42
N ASN A 175 -2.62 -0.76 11.61
CA ASN A 175 -1.82 -1.30 12.70
C ASN A 175 -2.36 -2.65 13.17
N GLU A 176 -3.67 -2.87 13.14
CA GLU A 176 -4.23 -4.16 13.53
C GLU A 176 -3.81 -5.29 12.58
N LEU A 177 -3.75 -5.00 11.27
CA LEU A 177 -3.26 -5.95 10.28
C LEU A 177 -1.76 -6.22 10.46
N VAL A 178 -0.95 -5.18 10.62
CA VAL A 178 0.51 -5.33 10.83
C VAL A 178 0.79 -6.11 12.11
N TYR A 179 0.07 -5.83 13.20
CA TYR A 179 0.17 -6.55 14.47
C TYR A 179 -0.08 -8.04 14.28
N ARG A 180 -1.21 -8.41 13.67
CA ARG A 180 -1.56 -9.83 13.48
C ARG A 180 -0.53 -10.56 12.64
N LEU A 181 -0.08 -9.95 11.54
CA LEU A 181 0.94 -10.55 10.67
C LEU A 181 2.24 -10.78 11.45
N THR A 182 2.77 -9.77 12.14
CA THR A 182 4.06 -9.90 12.83
C THR A 182 4.01 -10.69 14.15
N ASN A 183 2.85 -11.21 14.55
CA ASN A 183 2.65 -11.99 15.79
C ASN A 183 2.03 -13.37 15.54
N ASP A 184 2.09 -13.89 14.31
CA ASP A 184 1.53 -15.20 13.94
C ASP A 184 2.40 -16.41 14.36
N GLY A 185 3.50 -16.16 15.09
CA GLY A 185 4.47 -17.16 15.53
C GLY A 185 5.72 -17.24 14.65
N ARG A 186 5.78 -16.54 13.52
CA ARG A 186 6.97 -16.43 12.66
C ARG A 186 7.73 -15.13 12.92
N THR A 187 9.02 -15.13 12.61
CA THR A 187 9.83 -13.90 12.61
C THR A 187 9.63 -13.17 11.29
N TYR A 188 9.29 -11.88 11.33
CA TYR A 188 9.18 -11.05 10.12
C TYR A 188 10.40 -10.15 9.95
N LYS A 189 10.79 -9.91 8.71
CA LYS A 189 11.76 -8.91 8.27
C LYS A 189 11.02 -7.69 7.74
N LEU A 190 11.60 -6.52 7.91
CA LEU A 190 11.12 -5.26 7.35
C LEU A 190 12.09 -4.75 6.28
N ARG A 191 11.54 -4.21 5.20
CA ARG A 191 12.28 -3.45 4.19
C ARG A 191 11.55 -2.15 3.88
N ILE A 192 12.29 -1.05 3.85
CA ILE A 192 11.78 0.27 3.46
C ILE A 192 12.57 0.73 2.25
N ASN A 193 11.90 0.89 1.12
CA ASN A 193 12.47 1.51 -0.07
C ASN A 193 12.08 2.98 -0.10
N MET A 194 13.02 3.86 -0.38
CA MET A 194 12.82 5.31 -0.47
C MET A 194 13.44 5.84 -1.76
N THR A 195 12.75 6.75 -2.43
CA THR A 195 13.25 7.49 -3.59
C THR A 195 13.12 8.97 -3.30
N ALA A 196 14.24 9.69 -3.36
CA ALA A 196 14.31 11.13 -3.13
C ALA A 196 13.88 11.93 -4.38
N TYR A 197 13.68 13.24 -4.21
CA TYR A 197 13.24 14.11 -5.31
C TYR A 197 14.26 14.27 -6.44
N ASP A 198 15.55 14.10 -6.15
CA ASP A 198 16.63 14.09 -7.14
C ASP A 198 16.75 12.73 -7.87
N GLY A 199 15.87 11.77 -7.56
CA GLY A 199 15.84 10.43 -8.14
C GLY A 199 16.73 9.41 -7.42
N GLN A 200 17.51 9.82 -6.40
CA GLN A 200 18.32 8.88 -5.63
C GLN A 200 17.42 7.88 -4.91
N SER A 201 17.69 6.58 -5.11
CA SER A 201 16.98 5.51 -4.42
C SER A 201 17.84 4.89 -3.32
N THR A 202 17.28 4.75 -2.12
CA THR A 202 17.91 4.14 -0.96
C THR A 202 16.97 3.14 -0.29
N TYR A 203 17.50 2.23 0.50
CA TYR A 203 16.69 1.29 1.26
C TYR A 203 17.34 0.89 2.58
N VAL A 204 16.50 0.56 3.54
CA VAL A 204 16.90 -0.05 4.82
C VAL A 204 16.18 -1.37 5.03
N LYS A 205 16.85 -2.30 5.72
CA LYS A 205 16.37 -3.64 6.01
C LYS A 205 16.65 -4.00 7.47
N TYR A 206 15.67 -4.63 8.10
CA TYR A 206 15.73 -5.15 9.47
C TYR A 206 15.33 -6.63 9.44
N ASN A 207 16.15 -7.49 10.04
CA ASN A 207 15.88 -8.94 10.02
C ASN A 207 14.86 -9.38 11.08
N SER A 208 14.47 -8.47 11.99
CA SER A 208 13.35 -8.66 12.91
C SER A 208 12.48 -7.41 12.93
N PHE A 209 11.18 -7.60 12.74
CA PHE A 209 10.19 -6.54 12.85
C PHE A 209 8.89 -7.08 13.44
N ILE A 210 8.39 -6.37 14.45
CA ILE A 210 7.16 -6.69 15.14
C ILE A 210 6.53 -5.41 15.67
N ILE A 211 5.21 -5.34 15.67
CA ILE A 211 4.48 -4.37 16.49
C ILE A 211 3.64 -5.10 17.54
N LYS A 212 3.34 -4.46 18.66
CA LYS A 212 2.51 -5.02 19.73
C LYS A 212 1.03 -4.74 19.50
N SER A 213 0.18 -5.28 20.38
CA SER A 213 -1.27 -5.08 20.31
C SER A 213 -1.66 -3.62 20.57
N GLU A 214 -2.92 -3.28 20.26
CA GLU A 214 -3.50 -1.98 20.60
C GLU A 214 -3.37 -1.64 22.09
N SER A 215 -3.56 -2.62 22.98
CA SER A 215 -3.40 -2.44 24.44
C SER A 215 -1.97 -2.09 24.88
N ASN A 216 -0.99 -2.30 24.00
CA ASN A 216 0.39 -1.88 24.15
C ASN A 216 0.71 -0.75 23.15
N ASN A 217 -0.29 0.05 22.77
CA ASN A 217 -0.18 1.20 21.88
C ASN A 217 0.62 0.95 20.60
N TYR A 218 0.47 -0.26 20.02
CA TYR A 218 1.18 -0.67 18.82
C TYR A 218 2.70 -0.45 18.86
N THR A 219 3.34 -0.58 20.04
CA THR A 219 4.80 -0.46 20.20
C THR A 219 5.55 -1.30 19.18
N PHE A 220 6.52 -0.72 18.46
CA PHE A 220 7.29 -1.45 17.46
C PHE A 220 8.66 -1.87 17.98
N TYR A 221 9.20 -2.92 17.37
CA TYR A 221 10.60 -3.31 17.46
C TYR A 221 11.09 -3.60 16.05
N ALA A 222 12.21 -2.99 15.67
CA ALA A 222 12.88 -3.22 14.40
C ALA A 222 14.37 -3.43 14.69
N ASP A 223 14.81 -4.68 14.67
CA ASP A 223 16.14 -5.08 15.13
C ASP A 223 16.92 -5.78 14.02
N GLN A 224 18.21 -6.02 14.29
CA GLN A 224 19.11 -6.75 13.39
C GLN A 224 19.20 -6.06 12.03
N TYR A 225 19.56 -4.77 12.05
CA TYR A 225 19.83 -4.00 10.84
C TYR A 225 20.77 -4.75 9.89
N ASP A 226 20.34 -4.88 8.63
CA ASP A 226 21.12 -5.56 7.60
C ASP A 226 22.07 -4.57 6.93
N TYR A 227 23.38 -4.78 7.10
CA TYR A 227 24.45 -3.93 6.58
C TYR A 227 24.56 -3.87 5.05
N SER A 228 23.80 -4.69 4.31
CA SER A 228 23.66 -4.51 2.86
C SER A 228 22.64 -3.43 2.48
N SER A 229 21.98 -2.81 3.45
CA SER A 229 21.17 -1.60 3.29
C SER A 229 22.00 -0.42 2.78
N THR A 230 21.39 0.45 1.97
CA THR A 230 22.03 1.68 1.46
C THR A 230 21.63 2.93 2.24
N GLY A 231 20.59 2.85 3.08
CA GLY A 231 20.19 3.92 3.99
C GLY A 231 20.99 3.90 5.29
N TYR A 232 20.72 4.86 6.17
CA TYR A 232 21.27 4.86 7.53
C TYR A 232 20.30 4.19 8.48
N ASN A 233 20.84 3.45 9.46
CA ASN A 233 20.03 2.86 10.51
C ASN A 233 19.46 3.96 11.43
N ARG A 234 18.17 4.26 11.26
CA ARG A 234 17.46 5.29 12.02
C ARG A 234 16.27 4.72 12.78
N LEU A 235 15.48 3.87 12.13
CA LEU A 235 14.29 3.29 12.74
C LEU A 235 14.59 2.46 14.00
N GLU A 236 15.70 1.72 14.05
CA GLU A 236 16.10 0.96 15.25
C GLU A 236 16.41 1.87 16.46
N SER A 237 16.75 3.15 16.23
CA SER A 237 16.99 4.11 17.33
C SER A 237 15.71 4.40 18.14
N ASN A 238 14.54 4.20 17.53
CA ASN A 238 13.24 4.32 18.16
C ASN A 238 12.63 2.94 18.48
N ALA A 239 13.36 1.82 18.39
CA ALA A 239 12.82 0.53 18.75
C ALA A 239 12.33 0.53 20.21
N GLY A 240 11.09 0.07 20.43
CA GLY A 240 10.40 0.11 21.73
C GLY A 240 9.50 1.34 21.94
N CYS A 241 9.46 2.30 21.01
CA CYS A 241 8.54 3.43 21.11
C CYS A 241 7.09 3.03 20.76
N MET A 242 6.14 3.67 21.42
CA MET A 242 4.71 3.52 21.16
C MET A 242 4.30 4.33 19.93
N PHE A 243 3.19 3.94 19.29
CA PHE A 243 2.65 4.69 18.15
C PHE A 243 1.90 5.93 18.63
N SER A 244 2.08 7.07 17.95
CA SER A 244 1.43 8.33 18.28
C SER A 244 0.65 8.88 17.07
N THR A 245 -0.48 9.53 17.35
CA THR A 245 -1.32 10.24 16.36
C THR A 245 -1.53 11.69 16.80
N GLY A 246 -2.29 12.50 16.04
CA GLY A 246 -2.54 13.89 16.42
C GLY A 246 -3.34 14.04 17.71
N SER A 247 -4.18 13.07 18.07
CA SER A 247 -4.96 13.09 19.32
C SER A 247 -4.35 12.27 20.46
N ILE A 248 -3.50 11.30 20.15
CA ILE A 248 -2.90 10.40 21.13
C ILE A 248 -1.38 10.59 21.14
N ASP A 249 -0.91 11.14 22.26
CA ASP A 249 0.50 11.38 22.50
C ASP A 249 1.09 10.25 23.35
N ASN A 250 1.76 9.31 22.68
CA ASN A 250 2.49 8.23 23.32
C ASN A 250 4.01 8.35 23.09
N ASP A 251 4.50 9.54 22.73
CA ASP A 251 5.92 9.78 22.67
C ASP A 251 6.50 9.97 24.09
N ASN A 252 7.83 9.98 24.21
CA ASN A 252 8.50 10.07 25.52
C ASN A 252 8.98 11.50 25.81
N GLU A 253 8.35 12.51 25.21
CA GLU A 253 8.71 13.91 25.35
C GLU A 253 7.64 14.69 26.13
N ASP A 254 7.95 15.06 27.37
CA ASP A 254 6.98 15.72 28.26
C ASP A 254 6.58 17.13 27.79
N SER A 255 7.42 17.77 26.98
CA SER A 255 7.27 19.19 26.63
C SER A 255 6.65 19.43 25.26
N HIS A 256 6.65 18.42 24.39
CA HIS A 256 6.33 18.56 22.97
C HIS A 256 5.71 17.28 22.42
N HIS A 257 4.69 17.44 21.59
CA HIS A 257 4.05 16.32 20.92
C HIS A 257 4.52 16.25 19.46
N PHE A 258 5.43 15.32 19.16
CA PHE A 258 6.12 15.28 17.86
C PHE A 258 5.16 15.09 16.70
N THR A 259 4.12 14.26 16.85
CA THR A 259 3.15 14.05 15.77
C THR A 259 2.40 15.33 15.39
N LYS A 260 2.10 16.22 16.34
CA LYS A 260 1.48 17.53 16.04
C LYS A 260 2.46 18.48 15.37
N GLU A 261 3.70 18.53 15.83
CA GLU A 261 4.73 19.40 15.26
C GLU A 261 5.04 19.04 13.80
N TYR A 262 5.26 17.75 13.53
CA TYR A 262 5.69 17.26 12.23
C TYR A 262 4.52 16.88 11.30
N GLN A 263 3.28 16.91 11.80
CA GLN A 263 2.09 16.39 11.12
C GLN A 263 2.31 14.99 10.56
N ALA A 264 2.94 14.13 11.36
CA ALA A 264 3.40 12.80 10.96
C ALA A 264 3.11 11.80 12.07
N PRO A 265 2.03 11.01 11.99
CA PRO A 265 1.76 9.95 12.95
C PRO A 265 2.76 8.81 12.80
N TRP A 266 3.47 8.45 13.86
CA TRP A 266 4.59 7.51 13.80
C TRP A 266 4.97 6.99 15.19
N TRP A 267 6.00 6.15 15.24
CA TRP A 267 6.62 5.70 16.49
C TRP A 267 7.75 6.64 16.92
N TYR A 268 7.43 7.64 17.73
CA TYR A 268 8.40 8.58 18.28
C TYR A 268 8.68 8.27 19.75
N CYS A 269 9.93 8.45 20.18
CA CYS A 269 10.28 8.52 21.60
C CYS A 269 10.61 9.98 21.95
N ASN A 270 11.89 10.27 22.19
CA ASN A 270 12.42 11.59 22.53
C ASN A 270 13.21 12.21 21.36
N ALA A 271 13.12 11.60 20.16
CA ALA A 271 13.80 12.04 18.96
C ALA A 271 13.02 11.66 17.70
N VAL A 272 13.16 12.51 16.68
CA VAL A 272 12.55 12.32 15.36
C VAL A 272 13.65 12.06 14.35
N TYR A 273 13.78 10.81 13.91
CA TYR A 273 14.78 10.43 12.90
C TYR A 273 14.22 10.32 11.47
N GLU A 274 12.90 10.30 11.34
CA GLU A 274 12.18 10.23 10.08
C GLU A 274 10.73 10.72 10.22
N THR A 275 10.14 11.11 9.11
CA THR A 275 8.73 11.55 9.02
C THR A 275 8.06 10.97 7.78
N LEU A 276 8.17 9.65 7.56
CA LEU A 276 7.69 9.01 6.33
C LEU A 276 6.15 9.08 6.13
N THR A 277 5.40 9.28 7.21
CA THR A 277 3.96 9.58 7.22
C THR A 277 3.64 11.07 7.18
N GLY A 278 4.67 11.92 7.17
CA GLY A 278 4.50 13.37 7.09
C GLY A 278 3.80 13.80 5.81
N ARG A 279 3.44 15.08 5.79
CA ARG A 279 2.77 15.71 4.66
C ARG A 279 3.58 15.53 3.37
N PHE A 280 2.91 15.04 2.32
CA PHE A 280 3.49 15.04 0.98
C PHE A 280 3.57 16.47 0.44
N ALA A 281 4.65 16.77 -0.26
CA ALA A 281 4.93 18.10 -0.75
C ALA A 281 5.67 18.01 -2.09
N GLU A 282 5.37 18.86 -3.07
CA GLU A 282 6.14 18.88 -4.32
C GLU A 282 7.50 19.55 -4.11
N TYR A 283 8.54 19.18 -4.86
CA TYR A 283 9.94 19.63 -4.65
C TYR A 283 10.14 21.16 -4.63
N SER A 284 9.17 21.92 -5.16
CA SER A 284 9.16 23.39 -5.20
C SER A 284 8.29 24.07 -4.13
N SER A 285 7.62 23.29 -3.27
CA SER A 285 6.83 23.81 -2.15
C SER A 285 7.72 24.08 -0.93
N ASN A 286 7.20 24.77 0.09
CA ASN A 286 7.89 25.05 1.36
C ASN A 286 8.13 23.76 2.19
N ILE A 287 8.87 22.79 1.64
CA ILE A 287 9.34 21.61 2.36
C ILE A 287 10.36 22.08 3.39
N THR A 288 10.00 21.95 4.66
CA THR A 288 10.88 22.30 5.78
C THR A 288 11.28 21.04 6.54
N SER A 289 12.23 21.19 7.46
CA SER A 289 12.54 20.13 8.42
C SER A 289 11.34 19.72 9.27
N THR A 290 10.34 20.61 9.43
CA THR A 290 9.12 20.41 10.21
C THR A 290 7.93 19.91 9.38
N VAL A 291 7.98 20.05 8.05
CA VAL A 291 6.89 19.64 7.15
C VAL A 291 7.46 18.92 5.93
N GLY A 292 7.18 17.63 5.80
CA GLY A 292 7.60 16.82 4.66
C GLY A 292 7.86 15.37 5.02
N MET A 293 8.11 14.54 4.00
CA MET A 293 8.66 13.20 4.18
C MET A 293 10.18 13.23 4.08
N TRP A 294 10.88 12.81 5.13
CA TRP A 294 12.33 12.73 5.10
C TRP A 294 12.87 11.61 6.00
N TRP A 295 14.12 11.22 5.74
CA TRP A 295 14.89 10.25 6.49
C TRP A 295 16.26 10.81 6.83
N PHE A 296 16.70 10.76 8.09
CA PHE A 296 18.04 11.24 8.44
C PHE A 296 19.13 10.33 7.87
N THR A 297 20.04 10.93 7.11
CA THR A 297 21.33 10.33 6.73
C THR A 297 22.37 10.61 7.81
N GLU A 298 23.66 10.38 7.55
CA GLU A 298 24.73 10.66 8.53
C GLU A 298 24.72 12.10 9.06
N SER A 299 24.54 13.06 8.15
CA SER A 299 24.77 14.48 8.41
C SER A 299 23.65 15.40 7.92
N THR A 300 22.66 14.87 7.19
CA THR A 300 21.56 15.67 6.63
C THR A 300 20.25 14.90 6.57
N LYS A 301 19.20 15.51 6.02
CA LYS A 301 17.90 14.90 5.75
C LYS A 301 17.79 14.57 4.26
N LEU A 302 17.49 13.32 3.95
CA LEU A 302 17.06 12.91 2.62
C LEU A 302 15.56 13.20 2.49
N PHE A 303 15.18 14.18 1.68
CA PHE A 303 13.77 14.44 1.39
C PHE A 303 13.24 13.40 0.41
N VAL A 304 12.24 12.66 0.86
CA VAL A 304 11.70 11.48 0.20
C VAL A 304 10.51 11.89 -0.65
N LYS A 305 10.52 11.51 -1.93
CA LYS A 305 9.41 11.65 -2.87
C LYS A 305 8.51 10.41 -2.85
N GLN A 306 9.09 9.22 -2.76
CA GLN A 306 8.35 7.97 -2.75
C GLN A 306 8.88 7.05 -1.65
N VAL A 307 7.99 6.38 -0.93
CA VAL A 307 8.37 5.37 0.07
C VAL A 307 7.45 4.16 0.02
N VAL A 308 8.04 2.98 0.17
CA VAL A 308 7.31 1.71 0.27
C VAL A 308 7.85 0.93 1.46
N MET A 309 6.99 0.63 2.42
CA MET A 309 7.31 -0.19 3.60
C MET A 309 6.72 -1.59 3.41
N MET A 310 7.54 -2.62 3.58
CA MET A 310 7.20 -4.01 3.29
C MET A 310 7.69 -4.94 4.38
N ILE A 311 6.87 -5.92 4.74
CA ILE A 311 7.25 -6.98 5.68
C ILE A 311 7.18 -8.35 5.01
N ARG A 312 7.99 -9.29 5.48
CA ARG A 312 7.92 -10.69 5.06
C ARG A 312 8.38 -11.64 6.16
N PRO A 313 7.87 -12.86 6.25
CA PRO A 313 8.47 -13.88 7.10
C PRO A 313 9.95 -14.11 6.72
N ASN A 314 10.78 -14.36 7.73
CA ASN A 314 12.19 -14.71 7.60
C ASN A 314 12.38 -16.07 6.92
#